data_AF-A0A0W8F5Y1-F1
#
_entry.id   AF-A0A0W8F5Y1-F1
#
_cell.length_a   1.000
_cell.length_b   1.000
_cell.length_c   1.000
_cell.angle_alpha   90.00
_cell.angle_beta   90.00
_cell.angle_gamma   90.00
#
_symmetry.space_group_name_H-M   'P 1'
#
loop_
_entity.id
_entity.type
_entity.pdbx_description
1 polymer ?
#
loop_
_entity_poly.entity_id
_entity_poly.type
_entity_poly.pdbx_seq_one_letter_code
_entity_poly.pdbx_strand_id
1 'polypeptide(L)'
;MCETTEKAIPKPVDFREREEYPRLMAEAKPNEKCLPCLLCEPVCPTEAIKVTFDKTREDFGPLREGIEGKISIDQEKCNLCGRCARFCKAFLLVDKVEKDRDPRDLVPYEQLLIDEDLCDYCGLCVPLCPEEAIAVEGEPLKLDEEPKIEGKIKVDESLCIGCGRCALVCPYEGMDISKPFQGEIKMVEKNLVRCDPLGCLACFNVCPAKCWYVDERGKAAPVEDQCILCGACEKACPVSAIDVQRTEVSHTEVKETPWAEEWKEAIRTILTGERKIPDVSGAVVPPKIDRTPLPAPEAPKVDPELLKMVDEALKPLVPMLAKPKIRQIMENEPPDKASQKIVERLHEAERKRKKAREENAGAV
;
A
#
# COMPACT_ATOMS: atom_id res chain seq x y z
N MET A 1 -12.63 23.76 38.39
CA MET A 1 -12.68 23.47 36.94
C MET A 1 -11.29 22.98 36.56
N CYS A 2 -11.11 21.67 36.38
CA CYS A 2 -9.86 21.13 35.83
C CYS A 2 -9.95 21.26 34.32
N GLU A 3 -9.17 22.15 33.73
CA GLU A 3 -8.99 22.21 32.28
C GLU A 3 -8.18 20.99 31.84
N THR A 4 -8.88 19.99 31.30
CA THR A 4 -8.27 18.91 30.55
C THR A 4 -7.74 19.49 29.25
N THR A 5 -6.46 19.83 29.23
CA THR A 5 -5.73 20.09 27.98
C THR A 5 -5.66 18.77 27.22
N GLU A 6 -6.52 18.61 26.23
CA GLU A 6 -6.43 17.55 25.23
C GLU A 6 -5.09 17.73 24.49
N LYS A 7 -4.05 17.02 24.94
CA LYS A 7 -2.82 16.89 24.16
C LYS A 7 -3.21 16.20 22.87
N ALA A 8 -3.14 16.94 21.76
CA ALA A 8 -3.33 16.39 20.43
C ALA A 8 -2.43 15.16 20.27
N ILE A 9 -3.05 14.00 20.04
CA ILE A 9 -2.33 12.77 19.74
C ILE A 9 -1.57 13.05 18.45
N PRO A 10 -0.22 12.98 18.44
CA PRO A 10 0.54 13.24 17.22
C PRO A 10 0.04 12.27 16.14
N LYS A 11 -0.17 12.79 14.93
CA LYS A 11 -0.56 11.96 13.79
C LYS A 11 0.40 10.76 13.71
N PRO A 12 -0.11 9.53 13.51
CA PRO A 12 0.75 8.38 13.35
C PRO A 12 1.72 8.64 12.20
N VAL A 13 3.02 8.61 12.51
CA VAL A 13 4.08 8.80 11.52
C VAL A 13 4.14 7.53 10.69
N ASP A 14 4.02 7.63 9.36
CA ASP A 14 4.29 6.48 8.49
C ASP A 14 5.79 6.22 8.48
N PHE A 15 6.19 5.05 8.98
CA PHE A 15 7.60 4.66 9.02
C PHE A 15 8.18 4.43 7.63
N ARG A 16 7.35 4.19 6.59
CA ARG A 16 7.78 3.97 5.20
C ARG A 16 8.32 5.22 4.53
N GLU A 17 7.90 6.39 5.01
CA GLU A 17 8.34 7.68 4.49
C GLU A 17 9.72 8.10 5.03
N ARG A 18 10.24 7.39 6.04
CA ARG A 18 11.54 7.70 6.64
C ARG A 18 12.68 7.23 5.74
N GLU A 19 13.77 7.98 5.76
CA GLU A 19 15.00 7.60 5.03
C GLU A 19 15.69 6.37 5.62
N GLU A 20 15.39 5.98 6.86
CA GLU A 20 15.93 4.74 7.44
C GLU A 20 15.18 3.49 6.99
N TYR A 21 14.02 3.64 6.34
CA TYR A 21 13.24 2.52 5.86
C TYR A 21 13.89 1.91 4.60
N PRO A 22 14.34 0.65 4.64
CA PRO A 22 14.94 0.02 3.47
C PRO A 22 13.88 -0.20 2.39
N ARG A 23 14.18 0.20 1.16
CA ARG A 23 13.27 0.08 0.01
C ARG A 23 13.80 -0.95 -0.97
N LEU A 24 12.89 -1.71 -1.57
CA LEU A 24 13.22 -2.56 -2.70
C LEU A 24 13.59 -1.68 -3.90
N MET A 25 14.67 -2.02 -4.58
CA MET A 25 15.11 -1.29 -5.76
C MET A 25 14.32 -1.79 -6.98
N ALA A 26 13.43 -0.94 -7.48
CA ALA A 26 12.64 -1.20 -8.66
C ALA A 26 12.66 0.05 -9.53
N GLU A 27 13.56 0.08 -10.51
CA GLU A 27 13.87 1.31 -11.25
C GLU A 27 13.95 1.05 -12.75
N ALA A 28 13.55 2.07 -13.50
CA ALA A 28 13.73 2.15 -14.95
C ALA A 28 14.27 3.53 -15.28
N LYS A 29 15.50 3.61 -15.79
CA LYS A 29 16.19 4.88 -16.07
C LYS A 29 16.56 4.98 -17.55
N PRO A 30 16.20 6.08 -18.23
CA PRO A 30 16.68 6.29 -19.60
C PRO A 30 18.20 6.55 -19.58
N ASN A 31 18.92 5.92 -20.51
CA ASN A 31 20.36 6.09 -20.67
C ASN A 31 20.69 7.01 -21.86
N GLU A 32 21.98 7.16 -22.19
CA GLU A 32 22.44 8.05 -23.26
C GLU A 32 21.97 7.66 -24.66
N LYS A 33 21.61 6.39 -24.89
CA LYS A 33 21.07 5.90 -26.17
C LYS A 33 19.59 6.24 -26.35
N CYS A 34 18.91 6.71 -25.31
CA CYS A 34 17.50 7.01 -25.35
C CYS A 34 17.18 8.10 -26.37
N LEU A 35 16.47 7.73 -27.43
CA LEU A 35 15.80 8.65 -28.32
C LEU A 35 14.34 8.79 -27.86
N PRO A 36 13.94 9.90 -27.23
CA PRO A 36 12.60 10.07 -26.69
C PRO A 36 11.53 9.81 -27.76
N CYS A 37 10.79 8.72 -27.58
CA CYS A 37 9.76 8.24 -28.49
C CYS A 37 8.55 7.78 -27.68
N LEU A 38 7.45 7.43 -28.35
CA LEU A 38 6.18 7.10 -27.70
C LEU A 38 5.99 5.61 -27.39
N LEU A 39 7.02 4.76 -27.53
CA LEU A 39 6.84 3.31 -27.37
C LEU A 39 6.67 2.88 -25.91
N CYS A 40 7.46 3.46 -24.99
CA CYS A 40 7.52 3.00 -23.60
C CYS A 40 6.34 3.47 -22.73
N GLU A 41 5.74 4.62 -23.03
CA GLU A 41 4.61 5.20 -22.30
C GLU A 41 3.36 4.31 -22.30
N PRO A 42 2.77 3.93 -23.45
CA PRO A 42 1.56 3.10 -23.51
C PRO A 42 1.79 1.65 -23.06
N VAL A 43 3.03 1.17 -23.12
CA VAL A 43 3.39 -0.21 -22.75
C VAL A 43 3.57 -0.36 -21.24
N CYS A 44 3.75 0.75 -20.52
CA CYS A 44 3.93 0.76 -19.07
C CYS A 44 2.64 0.33 -18.37
N PRO A 45 2.60 -0.81 -17.65
CA PRO A 45 1.38 -1.32 -17.05
C PRO A 45 0.91 -0.50 -15.85
N THR A 46 1.80 0.30 -15.25
CA THR A 46 1.53 1.17 -14.11
C THR A 46 1.51 2.66 -14.47
N GLU A 47 1.59 3.00 -15.76
CA GLU A 47 1.57 4.38 -16.25
C GLU A 47 2.66 5.28 -15.63
N ALA A 48 3.78 4.68 -15.22
CA ALA A 48 4.90 5.36 -14.57
C ALA A 48 5.71 6.25 -15.54
N ILE A 49 5.57 6.07 -16.85
CA ILE A 49 6.40 6.74 -17.86
C ILE A 49 5.59 7.80 -18.58
N LYS A 50 6.14 9.02 -18.70
CA LYS A 50 5.56 10.11 -19.50
C LYS A 50 6.58 10.67 -20.48
N VAL A 51 6.15 10.87 -21.73
CA VAL A 51 6.99 11.42 -22.78
C VAL A 51 6.47 12.79 -23.23
N THR A 52 7.34 13.78 -23.17
CA THR A 52 7.04 15.17 -23.51
C THR A 52 8.03 15.69 -24.53
N PHE A 53 7.57 16.53 -25.45
CA PHE A 53 8.42 17.22 -26.42
C PHE A 53 8.42 18.71 -26.08
N ASP A 54 9.55 19.38 -26.30
CA ASP A 54 9.70 20.82 -26.06
C ASP A 54 8.90 21.67 -27.06
N LYS A 55 8.77 21.18 -28.29
CA LYS A 55 8.10 21.84 -29.40
C LYS A 55 7.18 20.90 -30.16
N THR A 56 6.21 21.51 -30.80
CA THR A 56 5.25 20.93 -31.73
C THR A 56 5.37 21.60 -33.09
N ARG A 57 4.71 21.06 -34.12
CA ARG A 57 4.72 21.65 -35.46
C ARG A 57 4.22 23.10 -35.44
N GLU A 58 3.22 23.41 -34.63
CA GLU A 58 2.59 24.73 -34.54
C GLU A 58 3.55 25.83 -34.06
N ASP A 59 4.60 25.47 -33.33
CA ASP A 59 5.62 26.42 -32.86
C ASP A 59 6.46 27.00 -34.01
N PHE A 60 6.44 26.34 -35.18
CA PHE A 60 7.13 26.78 -36.40
C PHE A 60 6.24 27.62 -37.33
N GLY A 61 5.07 28.03 -36.86
CA GLY A 61 4.13 28.89 -37.58
C GLY A 61 2.86 28.17 -38.03
N PRO A 62 1.87 28.93 -38.54
CA PRO A 62 0.57 28.39 -38.94
C PRO A 62 0.69 27.41 -40.12
N LEU A 63 -0.36 26.61 -40.30
CA LEU A 63 -0.50 25.75 -41.48
C LEU A 63 -0.52 26.62 -42.74
N ARG A 64 0.29 26.27 -43.74
CA ARG A 64 0.36 26.99 -45.01
C ARG A 64 -0.66 26.41 -45.99
N GLU A 65 -1.44 27.27 -46.64
CA GLU A 65 -2.44 26.87 -47.62
C GLU A 65 -1.90 26.95 -49.06
N GLY A 66 -2.41 26.08 -49.95
CA GLY A 66 -2.10 26.14 -51.38
C GLY A 66 -0.74 25.56 -51.79
N ILE A 67 -0.10 24.78 -50.92
CA ILE A 67 1.13 24.05 -51.24
C ILE A 67 0.76 22.67 -51.75
N GLU A 68 1.16 22.37 -52.98
CA GLU A 68 1.06 21.02 -53.53
C GLU A 68 2.34 20.24 -53.23
N GLY A 69 2.18 19.01 -52.78
CA GLY A 69 3.28 18.14 -52.45
C GLY A 69 2.84 16.68 -52.36
N LYS A 70 3.81 15.82 -52.04
CA LYS A 70 3.59 14.40 -51.83
C LYS A 70 4.40 13.97 -50.61
N ILE A 71 3.79 13.20 -49.73
CA ILE A 71 4.45 12.61 -48.57
C ILE A 71 4.33 11.09 -48.65
N SER A 72 5.42 10.38 -48.34
CA SER A 72 5.45 8.92 -48.34
C SER A 72 6.24 8.40 -47.13
N ILE A 73 5.77 7.30 -46.55
CA ILE A 73 6.43 6.60 -45.45
C ILE A 73 6.88 5.23 -45.97
N ASP A 74 8.15 4.93 -45.77
CA ASP A 74 8.72 3.60 -45.96
C ASP A 74 8.33 2.70 -44.78
N GLN A 75 7.44 1.75 -45.03
CA GLN A 75 6.92 0.84 -44.00
C GLN A 75 7.96 -0.19 -43.53
N GLU A 76 9.01 -0.45 -44.31
CA GLU A 76 10.06 -1.40 -43.91
C GLU A 76 11.04 -0.77 -42.91
N LYS A 77 11.28 0.54 -43.04
CA LYS A 77 12.14 1.30 -42.12
C LYS A 77 11.39 1.82 -40.90
N CYS A 78 10.10 2.11 -41.03
CA CYS A 78 9.34 2.71 -39.95
C CYS A 78 9.12 1.71 -38.80
N ASN A 79 9.73 1.99 -37.64
CA ASN A 79 9.54 1.21 -36.41
C ASN A 79 8.34 1.68 -35.55
N LEU A 80 7.46 2.53 -36.09
CA LEU A 80 6.30 3.10 -35.39
C LEU A 80 6.64 3.80 -34.06
N CYS A 81 7.82 4.43 -33.94
CA CYS A 81 8.23 5.11 -32.70
C CYS A 81 7.33 6.30 -32.28
N GLY A 82 6.47 6.80 -33.17
CA GLY A 82 5.48 7.83 -32.86
C GLY A 82 6.03 9.26 -32.65
N ARG A 83 7.33 9.50 -32.90
CA ARG A 83 7.93 10.85 -32.80
C ARG A 83 7.22 11.86 -33.71
N CYS A 84 6.93 11.47 -34.95
CA CYS A 84 6.21 12.31 -35.92
C CYS A 84 4.78 12.62 -35.49
N ALA A 85 4.04 11.63 -34.97
CA ALA A 85 2.68 11.78 -34.45
C ALA A 85 2.61 12.65 -33.20
N ARG A 86 3.63 12.58 -32.33
CA ARG A 86 3.71 13.48 -31.18
C ARG A 86 3.95 14.93 -31.58
N PHE A 87 4.76 15.12 -32.62
CA PHE A 87 5.21 16.43 -33.08
C PHE A 87 4.19 17.14 -33.98
N CYS A 88 3.55 16.43 -34.90
CA CYS A 88 2.70 17.02 -35.94
C CYS A 88 1.35 16.30 -36.02
N LYS A 89 0.27 17.09 -35.94
CA LYS A 89 -1.12 16.59 -35.96
C LYS A 89 -1.55 15.92 -37.27
N ALA A 90 -0.83 16.16 -38.37
CA ALA A 90 -1.06 15.47 -39.63
C ALA A 90 -0.78 13.97 -39.53
N PHE A 91 0.08 13.55 -38.61
CA PHE A 91 0.36 12.13 -38.40
C PHE A 91 -0.61 11.54 -37.39
N LEU A 92 -1.34 10.51 -37.82
CA LEU A 92 -2.23 9.72 -36.99
C LEU A 92 -1.60 8.37 -36.71
N LEU A 93 -1.26 8.14 -35.45
CA LEU A 93 -0.75 6.85 -34.99
C LEU A 93 -1.91 6.01 -34.48
N VAL A 94 -2.11 4.83 -35.06
CA VAL A 94 -3.24 3.96 -34.75
C VAL A 94 -2.79 2.88 -33.76
N ASP A 95 -3.45 2.83 -32.61
CA ASP A 95 -3.20 1.84 -31.57
C ASP A 95 -3.69 0.45 -31.98
N LYS A 96 -2.95 -0.59 -31.55
CA LYS A 96 -3.46 -1.97 -31.60
C LYS A 96 -4.66 -2.13 -30.67
N VAL A 97 -5.66 -2.85 -31.16
CA VAL A 97 -6.85 -3.24 -30.40
C VAL A 97 -6.42 -4.10 -29.20
N GLU A 98 -7.12 -3.96 -28.06
CA GLU A 98 -6.75 -4.67 -26.82
C GLU A 98 -6.65 -6.19 -26.97
N LYS A 99 -7.46 -6.79 -27.84
CA LYS A 99 -7.46 -8.24 -28.10
C LYS A 99 -6.17 -8.74 -28.73
N ASP A 100 -5.46 -7.87 -29.42
CA ASP A 100 -4.22 -8.20 -30.14
C ASP A 100 -2.97 -7.88 -29.30
N ARG A 101 -3.15 -7.40 -28.07
CA ARG A 101 -2.05 -7.10 -27.14
C ARG A 101 -1.56 -8.39 -26.48
N ASP A 102 -0.56 -9.01 -27.09
CA ASP A 102 0.19 -10.12 -26.52
C ASP A 102 1.42 -9.58 -25.77
N PRO A 103 1.74 -10.02 -24.53
CA PRO A 103 2.95 -9.57 -23.85
C PRO A 103 4.25 -9.93 -24.60
N ARG A 104 4.24 -10.84 -25.57
CA ARG A 104 5.40 -11.16 -26.42
C ARG A 104 5.63 -10.12 -27.53
N ASP A 105 4.60 -9.37 -27.92
CA ASP A 105 4.67 -8.27 -28.87
C ASP A 105 4.25 -6.97 -28.18
N LEU A 106 5.24 -6.25 -27.68
CA LEU A 106 5.02 -5.02 -26.93
C LEU A 106 4.82 -3.80 -27.82
N VAL A 107 4.95 -3.90 -29.16
CA VAL A 107 4.76 -2.75 -30.04
C VAL A 107 3.29 -2.32 -29.96
N PRO A 108 2.99 -1.10 -29.46
CA PRO A 108 1.62 -0.72 -29.10
C PRO A 108 0.79 -0.24 -30.30
N TYR A 109 1.43 0.07 -31.41
CA TYR A 109 0.83 0.67 -32.59
C TYR A 109 0.76 -0.32 -33.76
N GLU A 110 -0.27 -0.20 -34.58
CA GLU A 110 -0.50 -1.06 -35.76
C GLU A 110 -0.04 -0.37 -37.05
N GLN A 111 -0.36 0.91 -37.20
CA GLN A 111 -0.07 1.67 -38.41
C GLN A 111 0.09 3.16 -38.13
N LEU A 112 0.78 3.84 -39.06
CA LEU A 112 0.94 5.29 -39.09
C LEU A 112 0.27 5.82 -40.36
N LEU A 113 -0.71 6.70 -40.19
CA LEU A 113 -1.47 7.34 -41.26
C LEU A 113 -1.13 8.83 -41.32
N ILE A 114 -1.41 9.44 -42.48
CA ILE A 114 -1.21 10.87 -42.70
C ILE A 114 -2.54 11.47 -43.15
N ASP A 115 -2.94 12.53 -42.48
CA ASP A 115 -4.02 13.42 -42.92
C ASP A 115 -3.42 14.50 -43.83
N GLU A 116 -3.66 14.37 -45.13
CA GLU A 116 -3.17 15.31 -46.14
C GLU A 116 -3.83 16.69 -46.01
N ASP A 117 -5.04 16.80 -45.44
CA ASP A 117 -5.70 18.09 -45.23
C ASP A 117 -5.01 18.92 -44.13
N LEU A 118 -4.25 18.26 -43.26
CA LEU A 118 -3.47 18.88 -42.18
C LEU A 118 -1.97 18.95 -42.51
N CYS A 119 -1.55 18.52 -43.70
CA CYS A 119 -0.15 18.51 -44.12
C CYS A 119 0.15 19.67 -45.08
N ASP A 120 1.08 20.55 -44.70
CA ASP A 120 1.54 21.63 -45.57
C ASP A 120 2.89 21.34 -46.26
N TYR A 121 3.27 20.04 -46.30
CA TYR A 121 4.52 19.54 -46.88
C TYR A 121 5.78 20.30 -46.42
N CYS A 122 5.79 20.80 -45.17
CA CYS A 122 6.90 21.60 -44.60
C CYS A 122 8.24 20.86 -44.48
N GLY A 123 8.24 19.53 -44.51
CA GLY A 123 9.47 18.71 -44.44
C GLY A 123 10.09 18.56 -43.05
N LEU A 124 9.54 19.19 -42.00
CA LEU A 124 10.09 19.12 -40.62
C LEU A 124 10.10 17.71 -40.03
N CYS A 125 9.25 16.81 -40.53
CA CYS A 125 9.19 15.41 -40.10
C CYS A 125 10.34 14.56 -40.63
N VAL A 126 11.01 14.96 -41.72
CA VAL A 126 12.12 14.22 -42.32
C VAL A 126 13.32 14.13 -41.38
N PRO A 127 13.91 15.23 -40.88
CA PRO A 127 15.03 15.17 -39.92
C PRO A 127 14.62 14.66 -38.52
N LEU A 128 13.32 14.62 -38.21
CA LEU A 128 12.83 14.12 -36.93
C LEU A 128 12.83 12.58 -36.85
N CYS A 129 12.79 11.90 -38.00
CA CYS A 129 12.68 10.46 -38.11
C CYS A 129 14.06 9.80 -37.95
N PRO A 130 14.32 9.05 -36.86
CA PRO A 130 15.62 8.40 -36.66
C PRO A 130 15.91 7.27 -37.65
N GLU A 131 14.87 6.69 -38.26
CA GLU A 131 14.97 5.60 -39.24
C GLU A 131 15.00 6.10 -40.70
N GLU A 132 14.96 7.42 -40.91
CA GLU A 132 14.94 8.04 -42.24
C GLU A 132 13.82 7.47 -43.15
N ALA A 133 12.67 7.14 -42.54
CA ALA A 133 11.56 6.47 -43.19
C ALA A 133 10.58 7.43 -43.90
N ILE A 134 10.73 8.74 -43.74
CA ILE A 134 9.77 9.73 -44.24
C ILE A 134 10.41 10.53 -45.38
N ALA A 135 9.72 10.61 -46.52
CA ALA A 135 10.09 11.47 -47.64
C ALA A 135 8.95 12.45 -47.95
N VAL A 136 9.32 13.71 -48.21
CA VAL A 136 8.39 14.80 -48.55
C VAL A 136 8.88 15.50 -49.80
N GLU A 137 8.04 15.56 -50.83
CA GLU A 137 8.19 16.34 -52.05
C GLU A 137 7.25 17.55 -51.94
N GLY A 138 7.75 18.78 -52.08
CA GLY A 138 6.95 20.00 -51.91
C GLY A 138 7.83 21.23 -51.67
N GLU A 139 7.24 22.31 -51.15
CA GLU A 139 7.97 23.51 -50.75
C GLU A 139 8.33 23.43 -49.25
N PRO A 140 9.59 23.07 -48.89
CA PRO A 140 9.98 22.94 -47.49
C PRO A 140 9.90 24.28 -46.77
N LEU A 141 9.64 24.24 -45.47
CA LEU A 141 9.61 25.43 -44.64
C LEU A 141 11.02 26.01 -44.53
N LYS A 142 11.20 27.27 -44.92
CA LYS A 142 12.47 27.98 -44.76
C LYS A 142 12.60 28.42 -43.30
N LEU A 143 13.55 27.82 -42.60
CA LEU A 143 13.94 28.20 -41.25
C LEU A 143 15.34 28.79 -41.30
N ASP A 144 15.59 29.81 -40.46
CA ASP A 144 16.91 30.43 -40.35
C ASP A 144 17.96 29.46 -39.74
N GLU A 145 17.49 28.53 -38.91
CA GLU A 145 18.30 27.48 -38.28
C GLU A 145 17.58 26.12 -38.34
N GLU A 146 18.33 25.03 -38.28
CA GLU A 146 17.74 23.69 -38.21
C GLU A 146 16.94 23.51 -36.90
N PRO A 147 15.71 22.99 -36.99
CA PRO A 147 14.83 22.85 -35.84
C PRO A 147 15.36 21.77 -34.88
N LYS A 148 15.94 22.19 -33.76
CA LYS A 148 16.23 21.29 -32.64
C LYS A 148 14.94 21.03 -31.86
N ILE A 149 14.48 19.78 -31.94
CA ILE A 149 13.31 19.25 -31.22
C ILE A 149 13.84 18.23 -30.21
N GLU A 150 13.65 18.51 -28.93
CA GLU A 150 14.11 17.68 -27.83
C GLU A 150 12.92 17.05 -27.10
N GLY A 151 12.93 15.72 -27.00
CA GLY A 151 12.02 15.02 -26.12
C GLY A 151 12.62 14.79 -24.72
N LYS A 152 11.76 14.57 -23.74
CA LYS A 152 12.12 14.18 -22.38
C LYS A 152 11.24 13.03 -21.94
N ILE A 153 11.87 12.03 -21.32
CA ILE A 153 11.17 10.92 -20.66
C ILE A 153 11.26 11.16 -19.15
N LYS A 154 10.12 11.17 -18.48
CA LYS A 154 10.04 11.19 -17.02
C LYS A 154 9.47 9.87 -16.53
N VAL A 155 10.17 9.24 -15.58
CA VAL A 155 9.71 8.02 -14.91
C VAL A 155 9.35 8.36 -13.47
N ASP A 156 8.16 7.96 -13.04
CA ASP A 156 7.71 8.05 -11.65
C ASP A 156 8.18 6.83 -10.87
N GLU A 157 9.17 7.02 -9.99
CA GLU A 157 9.76 5.97 -9.17
C GLU A 157 8.77 5.33 -8.19
N SER A 158 7.69 6.03 -7.82
CA SER A 158 6.69 5.50 -6.90
C SER A 158 5.72 4.51 -7.57
N LEU A 159 5.54 4.63 -8.89
CA LEU A 159 4.68 3.77 -9.70
C LEU A 159 5.48 2.71 -10.45
N CYS A 160 6.77 2.91 -10.67
CA CYS A 160 7.62 1.97 -11.36
C CYS A 160 7.80 0.69 -10.53
N ILE A 161 7.53 -0.46 -11.14
CA ILE A 161 7.72 -1.78 -10.52
C ILE A 161 8.96 -2.51 -11.05
N GLY A 162 9.74 -1.87 -11.94
CA GLY A 162 10.92 -2.49 -12.54
C GLY A 162 10.61 -3.66 -13.48
N CYS A 163 9.43 -3.73 -14.10
CA CYS A 163 9.05 -4.87 -14.95
C CYS A 163 9.85 -4.99 -16.27
N GLY A 164 10.54 -3.94 -16.70
CA GLY A 164 11.41 -4.00 -17.88
C GLY A 164 10.70 -3.97 -19.24
N ARG A 165 9.37 -3.86 -19.31
CA ARG A 165 8.65 -3.75 -20.60
C ARG A 165 9.11 -2.57 -21.45
N CYS A 166 9.47 -1.45 -20.82
CA CYS A 166 10.02 -0.29 -21.51
C CYS A 166 11.40 -0.55 -22.16
N ALA A 167 12.22 -1.42 -21.57
CA ALA A 167 13.48 -1.85 -22.18
C ALA A 167 13.24 -2.83 -23.33
N LEU A 168 12.30 -3.78 -23.16
CA LEU A 168 11.98 -4.77 -24.18
C LEU A 168 11.33 -4.17 -25.44
N VAL A 169 10.52 -3.13 -25.30
CA VAL A 169 9.93 -2.42 -26.46
C VAL A 169 10.90 -1.44 -27.11
N CYS A 170 12.01 -1.09 -26.46
CA CYS A 170 12.91 -0.06 -26.96
C CYS A 170 13.82 -0.62 -28.07
N PRO A 171 13.74 -0.12 -29.31
CA PRO A 171 14.60 -0.58 -30.41
C PRO A 171 16.06 -0.12 -30.25
N TYR A 172 16.35 0.82 -29.34
CA TYR A 172 17.66 1.45 -29.15
C TYR A 172 18.35 1.05 -27.84
N GLU A 173 17.77 0.12 -27.08
CA GLU A 173 18.28 -0.25 -25.73
C GLU A 173 18.45 0.97 -24.80
N GLY A 174 17.53 1.93 -24.91
CA GLY A 174 17.62 3.24 -24.26
C GLY A 174 17.23 3.25 -22.78
N MET A 175 16.96 2.09 -22.16
CA MET A 175 16.40 1.98 -20.80
C MET A 175 17.18 0.96 -19.98
N ASP A 176 17.74 1.41 -18.85
CA ASP A 176 18.38 0.56 -17.84
C ASP A 176 17.35 0.16 -16.77
N ILE A 177 17.27 -1.13 -16.46
CA ILE A 177 16.26 -1.69 -15.56
C ILE A 177 16.93 -2.34 -14.35
N SER A 178 16.41 -2.05 -13.16
CA SER A 178 16.74 -2.77 -11.93
C SER A 178 15.49 -3.42 -11.37
N LYS A 179 15.51 -4.75 -11.30
CA LYS A 179 14.41 -5.55 -10.74
C LYS A 179 14.60 -5.70 -9.22
N PRO A 180 13.51 -5.75 -8.44
CA PRO A 180 13.61 -5.91 -6.98
C PRO A 180 14.06 -7.32 -6.57
N PHE A 181 13.81 -8.33 -7.41
CA PHE A 181 14.11 -9.73 -7.12
C PHE A 181 14.78 -10.39 -8.32
N GLN A 182 15.74 -11.27 -8.04
CA GLN A 182 16.32 -12.20 -9.01
C GLN A 182 15.88 -13.63 -8.68
N GLY A 183 15.84 -14.49 -9.69
CA GLY A 183 15.40 -15.87 -9.56
C GLY A 183 14.65 -16.35 -10.80
N GLU A 184 13.73 -17.28 -10.62
CA GLU A 184 13.03 -17.96 -11.71
C GLU A 184 11.56 -18.22 -11.37
N ILE A 185 10.73 -18.28 -12.42
CA ILE A 185 9.33 -18.68 -12.33
C ILE A 185 9.17 -19.99 -13.10
N LYS A 186 8.61 -21.01 -12.46
CA LYS A 186 8.43 -22.34 -13.03
C LYS A 186 6.95 -22.72 -13.08
N MET A 187 6.59 -23.43 -14.13
CA MET A 187 5.28 -24.06 -14.26
C MET A 187 5.35 -25.51 -13.76
N VAL A 188 4.56 -25.86 -12.75
CA VAL A 188 4.53 -27.21 -12.18
C VAL A 188 3.71 -28.12 -13.09
N GLU A 189 4.38 -28.90 -13.95
CA GLU A 189 3.75 -29.72 -15.00
C GLU A 189 2.64 -30.63 -14.48
N LYS A 190 2.83 -31.26 -13.31
CA LYS A 190 1.83 -32.15 -12.68
C LYS A 190 0.50 -31.45 -12.41
N ASN A 191 0.55 -30.17 -12.07
CA ASN A 191 -0.61 -29.35 -11.73
C ASN A 191 -1.14 -28.60 -12.96
N LEU A 192 -0.30 -28.38 -13.97
CA LEU A 192 -0.64 -27.68 -15.21
C LEU A 192 -1.76 -28.38 -15.99
N VAL A 193 -1.91 -29.69 -15.84
CA VAL A 193 -3.03 -30.46 -16.40
C VAL A 193 -4.38 -29.90 -15.93
N ARG A 194 -4.48 -29.45 -14.68
CA ARG A 194 -5.68 -28.86 -14.06
C ARG A 194 -5.81 -27.36 -14.30
N CYS A 195 -4.80 -26.72 -14.89
CA CYS A 195 -4.84 -25.31 -15.22
C CYS A 195 -5.75 -25.08 -16.45
N ASP A 196 -6.75 -24.23 -16.27
CA ASP A 196 -7.59 -23.66 -17.33
C ASP A 196 -7.33 -22.15 -17.39
N PRO A 197 -6.43 -21.70 -18.29
CA PRO A 197 -6.08 -20.28 -18.37
C PRO A 197 -7.18 -19.42 -19.00
N LEU A 198 -8.12 -20.00 -19.75
CA LEU A 198 -9.21 -19.25 -20.41
C LEU A 198 -10.39 -19.02 -19.45
N GLY A 199 -10.68 -20.00 -18.60
CA GLY A 199 -11.75 -19.88 -17.60
C GLY A 199 -11.32 -19.16 -16.31
N CYS A 200 -10.13 -19.46 -15.78
CA CYS A 200 -9.72 -19.00 -14.45
C CYS A 200 -9.15 -17.56 -14.45
N LEU A 201 -8.22 -17.26 -15.35
CA LEU A 201 -7.55 -15.95 -15.51
C LEU A 201 -6.90 -15.34 -14.25
N ALA A 202 -6.77 -16.10 -13.14
CA ALA A 202 -6.26 -15.58 -11.87
C ALA A 202 -4.84 -15.01 -12.00
N CYS A 203 -3.93 -15.70 -12.69
CA CYS A 203 -2.56 -15.23 -12.90
C CYS A 203 -2.49 -13.99 -13.81
N PHE A 204 -3.36 -13.90 -14.82
CA PHE A 204 -3.45 -12.76 -15.73
C PHE A 204 -3.91 -11.51 -14.98
N ASN A 205 -4.97 -11.63 -14.17
CA ASN A 205 -5.59 -10.50 -13.48
C ASN A 205 -4.76 -9.99 -12.30
N VAL A 206 -4.06 -10.87 -11.59
CA VAL A 206 -3.26 -10.48 -10.41
C VAL A 206 -1.87 -9.96 -10.79
N CYS A 207 -1.41 -10.17 -12.03
CA CYS A 207 -0.05 -9.83 -12.44
C CYS A 207 0.09 -8.31 -12.69
N PRO A 208 0.88 -7.58 -11.88
CA PRO A 208 1.07 -6.15 -12.09
C PRO A 208 1.90 -5.85 -13.35
N ALA A 209 2.74 -6.79 -13.79
CA ALA A 209 3.57 -6.64 -14.98
C ALA A 209 2.83 -7.02 -16.29
N LYS A 210 1.61 -7.56 -16.22
CA LYS A 210 0.83 -8.05 -17.37
C LYS A 210 1.64 -8.96 -18.31
N CYS A 211 2.43 -9.88 -17.74
CA CYS A 211 3.38 -10.72 -18.50
C CYS A 211 2.86 -12.12 -18.87
N TRP A 212 1.60 -12.45 -18.60
CA TRP A 212 1.04 -13.78 -18.88
C TRP A 212 0.44 -13.88 -20.28
N TYR A 213 0.70 -14.98 -20.97
CA TYR A 213 0.10 -15.36 -22.24
C TYR A 213 -0.34 -16.84 -22.22
N VAL A 214 -1.05 -17.26 -23.26
CA VAL A 214 -1.40 -18.67 -23.48
C VAL A 214 -0.43 -19.23 -24.53
N ASP A 215 0.30 -20.29 -24.17
CA ASP A 215 1.25 -20.95 -25.04
C ASP A 215 0.55 -21.80 -26.13
N GLU A 216 1.33 -22.37 -27.03
CA GLU A 216 0.84 -23.23 -28.13
C GLU A 216 0.13 -24.50 -27.64
N ARG A 217 0.35 -24.89 -26.37
CA ARG A 217 -0.29 -26.05 -25.73
C ARG A 217 -1.62 -25.67 -25.08
N GLY A 218 -2.04 -24.41 -25.16
CA GLY A 218 -3.23 -23.90 -24.50
C GLY A 218 -3.05 -23.73 -22.99
N LYS A 219 -1.82 -23.55 -22.50
CA LYS A 219 -1.49 -23.40 -21.08
C LYS A 219 -0.94 -22.00 -20.78
N ALA A 220 -1.16 -21.52 -19.55
CA ALA A 220 -0.62 -20.24 -19.13
C ALA A 220 0.91 -20.31 -19.05
N ALA A 221 1.59 -19.33 -19.63
CA ALA A 221 3.02 -19.14 -19.51
C ALA A 221 3.34 -17.64 -19.29
N PRO A 222 4.33 -17.29 -18.45
CA PRO A 222 4.78 -15.92 -18.28
C PRO A 222 5.89 -15.59 -19.29
N VAL A 223 5.99 -14.32 -19.69
CA VAL A 223 7.22 -13.77 -20.29
C VAL A 223 8.19 -13.50 -19.15
N GLU A 224 9.22 -14.33 -19.02
CA GLU A 224 10.16 -14.33 -17.90
C GLU A 224 10.88 -12.98 -17.75
N ASP A 225 11.29 -12.38 -18.86
CA ASP A 225 11.97 -11.07 -18.87
C ASP A 225 11.10 -9.92 -18.35
N GLN A 226 9.78 -10.07 -18.33
CA GLN A 226 8.86 -9.09 -17.76
C GLN A 226 8.48 -9.38 -16.30
N CYS A 227 8.75 -10.59 -15.83
CA CYS A 227 8.41 -11.02 -14.49
C CYS A 227 9.32 -10.31 -13.46
N ILE A 228 8.70 -9.82 -12.38
CA ILE A 228 9.38 -9.22 -11.22
C ILE A 228 9.46 -10.18 -10.04
N LEU A 229 8.99 -11.43 -10.18
CA LEU A 229 9.01 -12.47 -9.13
C LEU A 229 8.30 -12.07 -7.83
N CYS A 230 7.21 -11.30 -7.92
CA CYS A 230 6.44 -10.86 -6.74
C CYS A 230 5.66 -11.99 -6.04
N GLY A 231 5.43 -13.13 -6.70
CA GLY A 231 4.71 -14.29 -6.15
C GLY A 231 3.19 -14.12 -6.04
N ALA A 232 2.62 -13.04 -6.60
CA ALA A 232 1.17 -12.82 -6.57
C ALA A 232 0.40 -13.90 -7.34
N CYS A 233 0.91 -14.30 -8.51
CA CYS A 233 0.35 -15.36 -9.35
C CYS A 233 0.41 -16.74 -8.70
N GLU A 234 1.51 -17.07 -8.02
CA GLU A 234 1.67 -18.30 -7.25
C GLU A 234 0.60 -18.42 -6.16
N LYS A 235 0.42 -17.37 -5.36
CA LYS A 235 -0.60 -17.34 -4.28
C LYS A 235 -2.04 -17.33 -4.80
N ALA A 236 -2.27 -16.72 -5.95
CA ALA A 236 -3.59 -16.66 -6.57
C ALA A 236 -3.99 -17.97 -7.27
N CYS A 237 -3.04 -18.86 -7.57
CA CYS A 237 -3.29 -20.06 -8.35
C CYS A 237 -4.04 -21.12 -7.51
N PRO A 238 -5.30 -21.47 -7.83
CA PRO A 238 -6.07 -22.43 -7.04
C PRO A 238 -5.59 -23.88 -7.19
N VAL A 239 -4.79 -24.16 -8.24
CA VAL A 239 -4.23 -25.49 -8.52
C VAL A 239 -2.73 -25.56 -8.24
N SER A 240 -2.12 -24.50 -7.69
CA SER A 240 -0.68 -24.42 -7.39
C SER A 240 0.20 -24.86 -8.57
N ALA A 241 -0.13 -24.39 -9.79
CA ALA A 241 0.61 -24.70 -11.01
C ALA A 241 1.79 -23.76 -11.28
N ILE A 242 2.01 -22.76 -10.43
CA ILE A 242 3.02 -21.72 -10.57
C ILE A 242 3.90 -21.78 -9.33
N ASP A 243 5.22 -21.79 -9.53
CA ASP A 243 6.25 -21.79 -8.49
C ASP A 243 7.20 -20.62 -8.74
N VAL A 244 7.40 -19.75 -7.75
CA VAL A 244 8.25 -18.55 -7.87
C VAL A 244 9.41 -18.68 -6.88
N GLN A 245 10.61 -18.84 -7.42
CA GLN A 245 11.82 -19.01 -6.63
C GLN A 245 12.67 -17.73 -6.71
N ARG A 246 13.09 -17.21 -5.56
CA ARG A 246 13.95 -16.02 -5.48
C ARG A 246 15.34 -16.40 -5.00
N THR A 247 16.35 -15.89 -5.67
CA THR A 247 17.77 -16.08 -5.32
C THR A 247 18.37 -14.85 -4.66
N GLU A 248 17.91 -13.65 -5.04
CA GLU A 248 18.43 -12.38 -4.53
C GLU A 248 17.32 -11.33 -4.38
N VAL A 249 17.50 -10.41 -3.43
CA VAL A 249 16.63 -9.25 -3.21
C VAL A 249 17.47 -7.98 -3.32
N SER A 250 17.14 -7.12 -4.27
CA SER A 250 17.77 -5.82 -4.46
C SER A 250 17.07 -4.77 -3.59
N HIS A 251 17.82 -4.17 -2.66
CA HIS A 251 17.31 -3.16 -1.73
C HIS A 251 18.35 -2.08 -1.43
N THR A 252 17.89 -0.94 -0.94
CA THR A 252 18.78 0.13 -0.42
C THR A 252 19.54 -0.36 0.81
N GLU A 253 20.72 0.22 1.07
CA GLU A 253 21.50 -0.11 2.26
C GLU A 253 20.66 -0.02 3.55
N VAL A 254 20.72 -1.06 4.38
CA VAL A 254 20.03 -1.08 5.68
C VAL A 254 20.87 -0.28 6.67
N LYS A 255 20.37 0.91 7.06
CA LYS A 255 21.07 1.76 8.03
C LYS A 255 21.14 1.07 9.40
N GLU A 256 22.28 1.26 10.08
CA GLU A 256 22.52 0.74 11.43
C GLU A 256 21.67 1.49 12.47
N THR A 257 20.44 1.00 12.64
CA THR A 257 19.42 1.47 13.59
C THR A 257 19.08 0.35 14.58
N PRO A 258 18.37 0.64 15.69
CA PRO A 258 17.94 -0.40 16.62
C PRO A 258 17.11 -1.54 16.01
N TRP A 259 16.56 -1.34 14.80
CA TRP A 259 15.76 -2.31 14.06
C TRP A 259 16.49 -2.93 12.86
N ALA A 260 17.80 -2.69 12.71
CA ALA A 260 18.56 -3.13 11.53
C ALA A 260 18.55 -4.66 11.37
N GLU A 261 18.64 -5.41 12.47
CA GLU A 261 18.62 -6.88 12.43
C GLU A 261 17.24 -7.42 12.04
N GLU A 262 16.17 -6.78 12.49
CA GLU A 262 14.80 -7.08 12.11
C GLU A 262 14.56 -6.83 10.61
N TRP A 263 15.14 -5.76 10.05
CA TRP A 263 15.09 -5.50 8.62
C TRP A 263 15.87 -6.55 7.81
N LYS A 264 17.11 -6.86 8.23
CA LYS A 264 17.92 -7.92 7.60
C LYS A 264 17.21 -9.28 7.64
N GLU A 265 16.55 -9.59 8.76
CA GLU A 265 15.74 -10.81 8.90
C GLU A 265 14.51 -10.79 7.99
N ALA A 266 13.75 -9.69 7.95
CA ALA A 266 12.58 -9.55 7.09
C ALA A 266 12.94 -9.72 5.59
N ILE A 267 14.06 -9.13 5.16
CA ILE A 267 14.58 -9.28 3.79
C ILE A 267 14.99 -10.74 3.53
N ARG A 268 15.67 -11.39 4.47
CA ARG A 268 16.03 -12.81 4.36
C ARG A 268 14.80 -13.70 4.20
N THR A 269 13.71 -13.41 4.91
CA THR A 269 12.47 -14.18 4.80
C THR A 269 11.80 -14.06 3.42
N ILE A 270 12.07 -12.99 2.64
CA ILE A 270 11.58 -12.90 1.25
C ILE A 270 12.20 -14.00 0.38
N LEU A 271 13.43 -14.42 0.69
CA LEU A 271 14.15 -15.50 0.02
C LEU A 271 13.74 -16.87 0.55
N THR A 272 13.73 -17.05 1.88
CA THR A 272 13.54 -18.38 2.50
C THR A 272 12.07 -18.78 2.67
N GLY A 273 11.15 -17.82 2.70
CA GLY A 273 9.74 -18.05 3.06
C GLY A 273 9.51 -18.35 4.55
N GLU A 274 10.56 -18.59 5.33
CA GLU A 274 10.49 -18.92 6.76
C GLU A 274 10.40 -17.65 7.61
N ARG A 275 9.24 -17.42 8.23
CA ARG A 275 9.01 -16.34 9.20
C ARG A 275 9.15 -16.85 10.62
N LYS A 276 9.99 -16.21 11.45
CA LYS A 276 10.00 -16.46 12.90
C LYS A 276 8.76 -15.94 13.61
N ILE A 277 8.16 -14.86 13.09
CA ILE A 277 6.95 -14.24 13.63
C ILE A 277 5.77 -14.58 12.70
N PRO A 278 4.66 -15.14 13.22
CA PRO A 278 3.50 -15.45 12.40
C PRO A 278 2.91 -14.18 11.76
N ASP A 279 2.51 -14.29 10.50
CA ASP A 279 1.85 -13.21 9.77
C ASP A 279 0.44 -12.98 10.32
N VAL A 280 0.23 -11.87 11.03
CA VAL A 280 -1.07 -11.46 11.58
C VAL A 280 -1.85 -10.52 10.66
N SER A 281 -1.34 -10.18 9.48
CA SER A 281 -2.01 -9.25 8.55
C SER A 281 -3.36 -9.77 8.04
N GLY A 282 -3.55 -11.10 8.03
CA GLY A 282 -4.83 -11.75 7.71
C GLY A 282 -5.74 -12.01 8.91
N ALA A 283 -5.39 -11.56 10.12
CA ALA A 283 -6.21 -11.80 11.30
C ALA A 283 -7.49 -10.95 11.23
N VAL A 284 -8.62 -11.62 11.01
CA VAL A 284 -9.94 -10.99 11.06
C VAL A 284 -10.25 -10.67 12.52
N VAL A 285 -10.13 -9.40 12.91
CA VAL A 285 -10.59 -8.95 14.22
C VAL A 285 -12.12 -9.07 14.23
N PRO A 286 -12.73 -9.81 15.16
CA PRO A 286 -14.18 -9.88 15.23
C PRO A 286 -14.76 -8.46 15.39
N PRO A 287 -15.90 -8.16 14.75
CA PRO A 287 -16.50 -6.84 14.87
C PRO A 287 -16.69 -6.49 16.35
N LYS A 288 -16.42 -5.23 16.71
CA LYS A 288 -16.67 -4.75 18.08
C LYS A 288 -18.14 -4.96 18.39
N ILE A 289 -18.44 -5.92 19.24
CA ILE A 289 -19.79 -6.13 19.75
C ILE A 289 -20.07 -4.94 20.67
N ASP A 290 -20.93 -4.03 20.23
CA ASP A 290 -21.46 -2.95 21.07
C ASP A 290 -22.30 -3.59 22.19
N ARG A 291 -21.65 -3.90 23.31
CA ARG A 291 -22.37 -4.31 24.51
C ARG A 291 -23.01 -3.06 25.07
N THR A 292 -24.33 -2.98 25.00
CA THR A 292 -25.08 -1.94 25.72
C THR A 292 -24.67 -2.01 27.19
N PRO A 293 -24.16 -0.91 27.79
CA PRO A 293 -23.84 -0.90 29.20
C PRO A 293 -25.08 -1.30 29.98
N LEU A 294 -24.95 -2.25 30.91
CA LEU A 294 -26.06 -2.56 31.81
C LEU A 294 -26.47 -1.25 32.52
N PRO A 295 -27.78 -0.98 32.64
CA PRO A 295 -28.24 0.18 33.39
C PRO A 295 -27.67 0.10 34.80
N ALA A 296 -27.22 1.25 35.33
CA ALA A 296 -26.76 1.32 36.71
C ALA A 296 -27.88 0.83 37.64
N PRO A 297 -27.57 0.01 38.67
CA PRO A 297 -28.59 -0.44 39.61
C PRO A 297 -29.25 0.79 40.26
N GLU A 298 -30.58 0.91 40.11
CA GLU A 298 -31.33 1.96 40.78
C GLU A 298 -31.38 1.67 42.29
N ALA A 299 -30.94 2.64 43.10
CA ALA A 299 -31.07 2.53 44.54
C ALA A 299 -32.57 2.53 44.91
N PRO A 300 -33.04 1.60 45.76
CA PRO A 300 -34.43 1.58 46.18
C PRO A 300 -34.79 2.90 46.89
N LYS A 301 -35.99 3.41 46.64
CA LYS A 301 -36.50 4.61 47.31
C LYS A 301 -36.62 4.34 48.81
N VAL A 302 -35.88 5.10 49.61
CA VAL A 302 -35.88 4.98 51.08
C VAL A 302 -37.04 5.81 51.65
N ASP A 303 -37.91 5.18 52.41
CA ASP A 303 -39.03 5.84 53.08
C ASP A 303 -38.53 6.70 54.27
N PRO A 304 -38.81 8.02 54.30
CA PRO A 304 -38.36 8.91 55.37
C PRO A 304 -38.90 8.58 56.76
N GLU A 305 -40.08 7.98 56.88
CA GLU A 305 -40.67 7.61 58.17
C GLU A 305 -40.01 6.36 58.74
N LEU A 306 -39.79 5.35 57.90
CA LEU A 306 -39.07 4.14 58.30
C LEU A 306 -37.62 4.44 58.71
N LEU A 307 -36.97 5.39 58.02
CA LEU A 307 -35.61 5.80 58.36
C LEU A 307 -35.54 6.42 59.76
N LYS A 308 -36.52 7.26 60.14
CA LYS A 308 -36.61 7.81 61.50
C LYS A 308 -36.78 6.73 62.55
N MET A 309 -37.62 5.72 62.30
CA MET A 309 -37.80 4.60 63.23
C MET A 309 -36.51 3.79 63.42
N VAL A 310 -35.76 3.57 62.33
CA VAL A 310 -34.46 2.88 62.39
C VAL A 310 -33.44 3.73 63.16
N ASP A 311 -33.37 5.02 62.91
CA ASP A 311 -32.45 5.93 63.61
C ASP A 311 -32.75 5.99 65.12
N GLU A 312 -34.03 6.00 65.51
CA GLU A 312 -34.45 5.94 66.91
C GLU A 312 -34.06 4.61 67.58
N ALA A 313 -34.23 3.48 66.87
CA ALA A 313 -33.83 2.16 67.36
C ALA A 313 -32.30 2.00 67.48
N LEU A 314 -31.53 2.64 66.59
CA LEU A 314 -30.07 2.59 66.58
C LEU A 314 -29.42 3.55 67.57
N LYS A 315 -30.10 4.65 67.94
CA LYS A 315 -29.60 5.68 68.87
C LYS A 315 -28.93 5.15 70.15
N PRO A 316 -29.48 4.14 70.89
CA PRO A 316 -28.83 3.58 72.08
C PRO A 316 -27.62 2.68 71.74
N LEU A 317 -27.56 2.12 70.54
CA LEU A 317 -26.51 1.20 70.09
C LEU A 317 -25.29 1.94 69.53
N VAL A 318 -25.46 3.12 68.93
CA VAL A 318 -24.37 3.90 68.31
C VAL A 318 -23.19 4.16 69.27
N PRO A 319 -23.37 4.58 70.54
CA PRO A 319 -22.26 4.76 71.47
C PRO A 319 -21.51 3.46 71.83
N MET A 320 -22.19 2.31 71.75
CA MET A 320 -21.58 0.99 71.97
C MET A 320 -20.76 0.57 70.74
N LEU A 321 -21.32 0.74 69.55
CA LEU A 321 -20.69 0.41 68.27
C LEU A 321 -19.47 1.31 67.96
N ALA A 322 -19.39 2.50 68.56
CA ALA A 322 -18.20 3.34 68.46
C ALA A 322 -16.94 2.66 69.03
N LYS A 323 -17.06 1.73 70.00
CA LYS A 323 -15.92 1.07 70.65
C LYS A 323 -15.31 -0.01 69.72
N PRO A 324 -14.02 0.08 69.33
CA PRO A 324 -13.39 -0.85 68.39
C PRO A 324 -13.48 -2.33 68.81
N LYS A 325 -13.31 -2.61 70.11
CA LYS A 325 -13.38 -3.97 70.67
C LYS A 325 -14.78 -4.59 70.64
N ILE A 326 -15.84 -3.78 70.58
CA ILE A 326 -17.22 -4.27 70.45
C ILE A 326 -17.51 -4.63 68.99
N ARG A 327 -17.10 -3.77 68.03
CA ARG A 327 -17.20 -4.07 66.60
C ARG A 327 -16.47 -5.37 66.23
N GLN A 328 -15.25 -5.55 66.73
CA GLN A 328 -14.47 -6.76 66.48
C GLN A 328 -15.16 -8.03 66.98
N ILE A 329 -15.89 -7.98 68.10
CA ILE A 329 -16.64 -9.16 68.59
C ILE A 329 -17.85 -9.43 67.68
N MET A 330 -18.55 -8.39 67.23
CA MET A 330 -19.72 -8.54 66.35
C MET A 330 -19.36 -9.06 64.96
N GLU A 331 -18.19 -8.71 64.43
CA GLU A 331 -17.74 -9.15 63.09
C GLU A 331 -17.26 -10.61 63.09
N ASN A 332 -16.71 -11.12 64.19
CA ASN A 332 -16.02 -12.40 64.23
C ASN A 332 -16.79 -13.52 64.94
N GLU A 333 -17.92 -13.23 65.58
CA GLU A 333 -18.69 -14.20 66.36
C GLU A 333 -20.18 -14.21 65.94
N PRO A 334 -20.86 -15.36 65.99
CA PRO A 334 -22.29 -15.43 65.70
C PRO A 334 -23.11 -14.58 66.70
N PRO A 335 -24.27 -14.03 66.29
CA PRO A 335 -25.01 -12.99 67.03
C PRO A 335 -25.29 -13.35 68.50
N ASP A 336 -25.69 -14.60 68.75
CA ASP A 336 -26.03 -15.08 70.08
C ASP A 336 -24.81 -15.05 71.03
N LYS A 337 -23.64 -15.47 70.54
CA LYS A 337 -22.39 -15.47 71.31
C LYS A 337 -21.79 -14.08 71.45
N ALA A 338 -21.92 -13.25 70.41
CA ALA A 338 -21.46 -11.86 70.43
C ALA A 338 -22.21 -11.05 71.50
N SER A 339 -23.54 -11.21 71.59
CA SER A 339 -24.36 -10.49 72.58
C SER A 339 -23.94 -10.79 74.02
N GLN A 340 -23.73 -12.07 74.36
CA GLN A 340 -23.31 -12.51 75.69
C GLN A 340 -21.93 -11.94 76.06
N LYS A 341 -20.93 -12.05 75.16
CA LYS A 341 -19.57 -11.51 75.37
C LYS A 341 -19.56 -9.99 75.53
N ILE A 342 -20.44 -9.27 74.84
CA ILE A 342 -20.56 -7.81 74.95
C ILE A 342 -21.17 -7.43 76.31
N VAL A 343 -22.22 -8.11 76.75
CA VAL A 343 -22.88 -7.87 78.05
C VAL A 343 -21.92 -8.14 79.21
N GLU A 344 -21.19 -9.26 79.18
CA GLU A 344 -20.18 -9.59 80.20
C GLU A 344 -19.11 -8.50 80.32
N ARG A 345 -18.63 -7.97 79.18
CA ARG A 345 -17.65 -6.89 79.15
C ARG A 345 -18.19 -5.55 79.64
N LEU A 346 -19.46 -5.24 79.38
CA LEU A 346 -20.08 -4.03 79.92
C LEU A 346 -20.17 -4.10 81.44
N HIS A 347 -20.61 -5.24 81.99
CA HIS A 347 -20.65 -5.45 83.43
C HIS A 347 -19.26 -5.44 84.07
N GLU A 348 -18.23 -5.99 83.42
CA GLU A 348 -16.85 -5.92 83.91
C GLU A 348 -16.31 -4.48 83.92
N ALA A 349 -16.65 -3.69 82.89
CA ALA A 349 -16.29 -2.27 82.81
C ALA A 349 -17.02 -1.42 83.86
N GLU A 350 -18.29 -1.71 84.15
CA GLU A 350 -19.05 -1.08 85.23
C GLU A 350 -18.49 -1.44 86.61
N ARG A 351 -18.14 -2.71 86.85
CA ARG A 351 -17.50 -3.15 88.10
C ARG A 351 -16.15 -2.44 88.30
N LYS A 352 -15.33 -2.29 87.26
CA LYS A 352 -14.08 -1.53 87.32
C LYS A 352 -14.31 -0.03 87.58
N ARG A 353 -15.32 0.58 86.97
CA ARG A 353 -15.70 1.99 87.23
C ARG A 353 -16.24 2.20 88.65
N LYS A 354 -17.03 1.27 89.17
CA LYS A 354 -17.57 1.32 90.53
C LYS A 354 -16.46 1.20 91.56
N LYS A 355 -15.53 0.25 91.37
CA LYS A 355 -14.33 0.10 92.18
C LYS A 355 -13.44 1.35 92.17
N ALA A 356 -13.21 1.96 91.00
CA ALA A 356 -12.47 3.22 90.87
C ALA A 356 -13.18 4.43 91.51
N ARG A 357 -14.53 4.44 91.57
CA ARG A 357 -15.32 5.45 92.29
C ARG A 357 -15.24 5.27 93.80
N GLU A 358 -15.28 4.04 94.30
CA GLU A 358 -15.14 3.70 95.72
C GLU A 358 -13.71 4.00 96.22
N GLU A 359 -12.68 3.75 95.39
CA GLU A 359 -11.28 4.12 95.68
C GLU A 359 -11.06 5.65 95.69
N ASN A 360 -11.75 6.42 94.84
CA ASN A 360 -11.68 7.89 94.86
C ASN A 360 -12.55 8.55 95.95
N ALA A 361 -13.62 7.88 96.42
CA ALA A 361 -14.46 8.39 97.51
C ALA A 361 -13.82 8.21 98.90
N GLY A 362 -12.79 7.36 99.02
CA GLY A 362 -11.95 7.23 100.22
C GLY A 362 -10.75 8.18 100.28
N ALA A 363 -10.61 9.10 99.31
CA ALA A 363 -9.48 10.02 99.17
C ALA A 363 -9.90 11.51 99.20
N VAL A 364 -10.89 11.85 100.04
CA VAL A 364 -11.25 13.23 100.43
C VAL A 364 -11.19 13.36 101.95
#